data_AF-A0A371Y147-F1
#
_entry.id   AF-A0A371Y147-F1
#
_cell.length_a   1.000
_cell.length_b   1.000
_cell.length_c   1.000
_cell.angle_alpha   90.00
_cell.angle_beta   90.00
_cell.angle_gamma   90.00
#
_symmetry.space_group_name_H-M   'P 1'
#
loop_
_entity.id
_entity.type
_entity.pdbx_description
1 polymer ?
#
loop_
_entity_poly.entity_id
_entity_poly.type
_entity_poly.pdbx_seq_one_letter_code
_entity_poly.pdbx_strand_id
1 'polypeptide(L)'
;MATTLELLREQGPHGKIFLRFNRRHLQTLWDAIGNPRMDAALGRRREMQQARQEAHQAERKRLAAQQAAEHEVRRPVCTVCGAKFPDDRWKIVQRYPRPGNGWRPHLCQSCKAAALQEEAEKERQEAKAHARVEAEANKPRGLFGRRR
;
A
#
# COMPACT_ATOMS: atom_id res chain seq x y z
N MET A 1 25.09 -53.18 -9.15
CA MET A 1 23.86 -53.90 -9.56
C MET A 1 23.65 -53.66 -11.04
N ALA A 2 23.49 -54.72 -11.82
CA ALA A 2 23.30 -54.68 -13.26
C ALA A 2 22.03 -55.46 -13.63
N THR A 3 21.37 -55.08 -14.73
CA THR A 3 20.22 -55.79 -15.28
C THR A 3 20.64 -57.19 -15.72
N THR A 4 20.05 -58.26 -15.16
CA THR A 4 20.31 -59.64 -15.60
C THR A 4 19.29 -60.11 -16.65
N LEU A 5 19.64 -61.16 -17.39
CA LEU A 5 18.77 -61.75 -18.40
C LEU A 5 17.51 -62.39 -17.78
N GLU A 6 17.58 -62.94 -16.56
CA GLU A 6 16.40 -63.48 -15.88
C GLU A 6 15.39 -62.37 -15.56
N LEU A 7 15.85 -61.25 -14.99
CA LEU A 7 15.03 -60.08 -14.67
C LEU A 7 14.32 -59.51 -15.90
N LEU A 8 14.98 -59.53 -17.06
CA LEU A 8 14.42 -59.06 -18.32
C LEU A 8 13.32 -59.99 -18.85
N ARG A 9 13.46 -61.32 -18.66
CA ARG A 9 12.42 -62.29 -19.02
C ARG A 9 11.19 -62.20 -18.12
N GLU A 10 11.39 -61.92 -16.83
CA GLU A 10 10.30 -61.84 -15.85
C GLU A 10 9.50 -60.54 -15.94
N GLN A 11 10.18 -59.39 -16.10
CA GLN A 11 9.53 -58.08 -16.01
C GLN A 11 9.40 -57.34 -17.36
N GLY A 12 10.13 -57.77 -18.39
CA GLY A 12 10.09 -57.15 -19.71
C GLY A 12 10.58 -55.69 -19.76
N PRO A 13 10.36 -54.99 -20.89
CA PRO A 13 10.87 -53.62 -21.10
C PRO A 13 10.16 -52.54 -20.26
N HIS A 14 8.97 -52.84 -19.75
CA HIS A 14 8.22 -51.96 -18.84
C HIS A 14 8.61 -52.16 -17.36
N GLY A 15 9.37 -53.21 -17.05
CA GLY A 15 9.92 -53.46 -15.72
C GLY A 15 10.93 -52.39 -15.32
N LYS A 16 10.94 -52.02 -14.04
CA LYS A 16 11.93 -51.10 -13.46
C LYS A 16 13.21 -51.86 -13.15
N ILE A 17 13.92 -52.27 -14.21
CA ILE A 17 15.13 -53.09 -14.11
C ILE A 17 16.36 -52.39 -14.71
N PHE A 18 16.17 -51.31 -15.47
CA PHE A 18 17.27 -50.62 -16.16
C PHE A 18 17.90 -49.55 -15.26
N LEU A 19 19.23 -49.56 -15.18
CA LEU A 19 20.00 -48.54 -14.48
C LEU A 19 20.65 -47.58 -15.47
N ARG A 20 20.26 -46.30 -15.41
CA ARG A 20 20.94 -45.23 -16.16
C ARG A 20 22.11 -44.68 -15.34
N PHE A 21 23.24 -44.45 -16.01
CA PHE A 21 24.39 -43.80 -15.39
C PHE A 21 23.99 -42.47 -14.72
N ASN A 22 24.46 -42.24 -13.50
CA ASN A 22 24.13 -41.08 -12.65
C ASN A 22 22.68 -41.03 -12.10
N ARG A 23 21.93 -42.15 -12.11
CA ARG A 23 20.65 -42.30 -11.39
C ARG A 23 20.76 -43.44 -10.37
N ARG A 24 20.19 -43.25 -9.17
CA ARG A 24 20.27 -44.21 -8.05
C ARG A 24 19.08 -45.20 -7.99
N HIS A 25 18.09 -45.07 -8.87
CA HIS A 25 16.91 -45.92 -8.89
C HIS A 25 16.79 -46.62 -10.25
N LEU A 26 16.20 -47.82 -10.23
CA LEU A 26 15.89 -48.59 -11.42
C LEU A 26 14.70 -47.96 -12.15
N GLN A 27 14.80 -47.92 -13.47
CA GLN A 27 13.88 -47.25 -14.38
C GLN A 27 13.37 -48.23 -15.43
N THR A 28 12.30 -47.84 -16.10
CA THR A 28 11.85 -48.55 -17.31
C THR A 28 12.87 -48.33 -18.43
N LEU A 29 12.82 -49.17 -19.46
CA LEU A 29 13.71 -49.02 -20.61
C LEU A 29 13.57 -47.62 -21.26
N TRP A 30 12.33 -47.16 -21.40
CA TRP A 30 12.00 -45.87 -22.01
C TRP A 30 12.53 -44.69 -21.21
N ASP A 31 12.46 -44.74 -19.88
CA ASP A 31 13.00 -43.69 -19.01
C ASP A 31 14.54 -43.72 -18.98
N ALA A 32 15.13 -44.92 -19.00
CA ALA A 32 16.57 -45.12 -18.97
C ALA A 32 17.27 -44.68 -20.27
N ILE A 33 16.66 -44.96 -21.44
CA ILE A 33 17.13 -44.45 -22.74
C ILE A 33 16.80 -42.96 -22.85
N GLY A 34 15.62 -42.55 -22.39
CA GLY A 34 15.11 -41.19 -22.49
C GLY A 34 14.85 -40.75 -23.94
N ASN A 35 14.50 -39.48 -24.12
CA ASN A 35 14.39 -38.86 -25.45
C ASN A 35 15.06 -37.47 -25.43
N PRO A 36 16.36 -37.39 -25.80
CA PRO A 36 17.12 -36.15 -25.69
C PRO A 36 16.56 -35.02 -26.55
N ARG A 37 15.91 -35.34 -27.69
CA ARG A 37 15.25 -34.33 -28.53
C ARG A 37 14.03 -33.74 -27.84
N MET A 38 13.24 -34.58 -27.18
CA MET A 38 12.08 -34.15 -26.39
C MET A 38 12.52 -33.35 -25.16
N ASP A 39 13.55 -33.81 -24.43
CA ASP A 39 14.08 -33.10 -23.27
C ASP A 39 14.59 -31.70 -23.65
N ALA A 40 15.30 -31.59 -24.77
CA ALA A 40 15.74 -30.29 -25.30
C ALA A 40 14.55 -29.40 -25.71
N ALA A 41 13.50 -29.95 -26.31
CA ALA A 41 12.29 -29.20 -26.65
C ALA A 41 11.54 -28.71 -25.39
N LEU A 42 11.44 -29.55 -24.36
CA LEU A 42 10.86 -29.19 -23.06
C LEU A 42 11.72 -28.16 -22.32
N GLY A 43 13.05 -28.24 -22.45
CA GLY A 43 14.00 -27.25 -21.92
C GLY A 43 13.75 -25.87 -22.53
N ARG A 44 13.76 -25.77 -23.86
CA ARG A 44 13.43 -24.52 -24.58
C ARG A 44 12.07 -23.96 -24.21
N ARG A 45 11.06 -24.83 -24.04
CA ARG A 45 9.72 -24.42 -23.63
C ARG A 45 9.73 -23.81 -22.22
N ARG A 46 10.47 -24.41 -21.27
CA ARG A 46 10.62 -23.88 -19.90
C ARG A 46 11.33 -22.54 -19.90
N GLU A 47 12.43 -22.41 -20.62
CA GLU A 47 13.16 -21.14 -20.77
C GLU A 47 12.25 -20.04 -21.34
N MET A 48 11.49 -20.34 -22.40
CA MET A 48 10.54 -19.38 -22.97
C MET A 48 9.42 -19.00 -21.98
N GLN A 49 8.94 -19.95 -21.18
CA GLN A 49 7.95 -19.66 -20.14
C GLN A 49 8.54 -18.78 -19.02
N GLN A 50 9.77 -19.07 -18.59
CA GLN A 50 10.48 -18.26 -17.59
C GLN A 50 10.70 -16.85 -18.10
N ALA A 51 11.19 -16.67 -19.33
CA ALA A 51 11.38 -15.36 -19.94
C ALA A 51 10.05 -14.56 -20.03
N ARG A 52 8.94 -15.23 -20.38
CA ARG A 52 7.60 -14.59 -20.38
C ARG A 52 7.16 -14.19 -18.97
N GLN A 53 7.38 -15.04 -17.98
CA GLN A 53 7.06 -14.73 -16.58
C GLN A 53 7.89 -13.56 -16.08
N GLU A 54 9.20 -13.54 -16.35
CA GLU A 54 10.10 -12.45 -15.98
C GLU A 54 9.70 -11.14 -16.66
N ALA A 55 9.40 -11.16 -17.96
CA ALA A 55 8.92 -9.99 -18.69
C ALA A 55 7.62 -9.43 -18.09
N HIS A 56 6.64 -10.30 -17.81
CA HIS A 56 5.39 -9.92 -17.18
C HIS A 56 5.60 -9.36 -15.75
N GLN A 57 6.49 -9.96 -14.96
CA GLN A 57 6.82 -9.45 -13.64
C GLN A 57 7.53 -8.09 -13.71
N ALA A 58 8.42 -7.89 -14.68
CA ALA A 58 9.09 -6.62 -14.91
C ALA A 58 8.09 -5.52 -15.32
N GLU A 59 7.15 -5.83 -16.21
CA GLU A 59 6.08 -4.93 -16.59
C GLU A 59 5.20 -4.55 -15.40
N ARG A 60 4.76 -5.53 -14.60
CA ARG A 60 3.99 -5.27 -13.37
C ARG A 60 4.74 -4.37 -12.40
N LYS A 61 6.04 -4.58 -12.21
CA LYS A 61 6.88 -3.72 -11.37
C LYS A 61 6.96 -2.29 -11.91
N ARG A 62 7.09 -2.12 -13.23
CA ARG A 62 7.10 -0.80 -13.87
C ARG A 62 5.77 -0.07 -13.66
N LEU A 63 4.66 -0.74 -13.92
CA LEU A 63 3.32 -0.18 -13.71
C LEU A 63 3.08 0.19 -12.24
N ALA A 64 3.47 -0.69 -11.30
CA ALA A 64 3.37 -0.39 -9.87
C ALA A 64 4.23 0.81 -9.45
N ALA A 65 5.46 0.93 -10.00
CA ALA A 65 6.32 2.07 -9.75
C ALA A 65 5.74 3.39 -10.31
N GLN A 66 5.16 3.35 -11.51
CA GLN A 66 4.46 4.49 -12.09
C GLN A 66 3.27 4.91 -11.24
N GLN A 67 2.42 3.96 -10.83
CA GLN A 67 1.28 4.24 -9.95
C GLN A 67 1.73 4.81 -8.60
N ALA A 68 2.81 4.29 -8.01
CA ALA A 68 3.38 4.82 -6.78
C ALA A 68 3.93 6.25 -6.94
N ALA A 69 4.56 6.56 -8.08
CA ALA A 69 5.04 7.91 -8.39
C ALA A 69 3.87 8.89 -8.60
N GLU A 70 2.84 8.51 -9.36
CA GLU A 70 1.62 9.30 -9.52
C GLU A 70 0.91 9.53 -8.19
N HIS A 71 0.89 8.52 -7.33
CA HIS A 71 0.38 8.64 -5.97
C HIS A 71 1.24 9.64 -5.18
N GLU A 72 2.57 9.55 -5.19
CA GLU A 72 3.40 10.51 -4.46
C GLU A 72 3.24 11.96 -4.95
N VAL A 73 3.04 12.18 -6.25
CA VAL A 73 2.77 13.51 -6.83
C VAL A 73 1.42 14.08 -6.38
N ARG A 74 0.38 13.25 -6.28
CA ARG A 74 -0.96 13.68 -5.84
C ARG A 74 -1.12 13.68 -4.33
N ARG A 75 -0.04 13.38 -3.56
CA ARG A 75 -0.09 13.28 -2.11
C ARG A 75 -0.56 14.61 -1.50
N PRO A 76 -1.67 14.62 -0.75
CA PRO A 76 -2.14 15.85 -0.14
C PRO A 76 -1.18 16.31 0.95
N VAL A 77 -1.01 17.63 1.04
CA VAL A 77 -0.13 18.29 2.01
C VAL A 77 -0.93 19.22 2.90
N CYS A 78 -0.39 19.51 4.08
CA CYS A 78 -0.95 20.54 4.94
C CYS A 78 -0.77 21.93 4.32
N THR A 79 -1.84 22.73 4.25
CA THR A 79 -1.77 24.09 3.68
C THR A 79 -1.00 25.09 4.55
N VAL A 80 -0.81 24.80 5.84
CA VAL A 80 -0.11 25.69 6.79
C VAL A 80 1.37 25.33 6.88
N CYS A 81 1.71 24.08 7.17
CA CYS A 81 3.10 23.66 7.39
C CYS A 81 3.73 22.89 6.22
N GLY A 82 2.98 22.58 5.15
CA GLY A 82 3.48 21.82 3.99
C GLY A 82 3.75 20.34 4.27
N ALA A 83 3.48 19.85 5.48
CA ALA A 83 3.72 18.45 5.83
C ALA A 83 2.87 17.50 4.98
N LYS A 84 3.52 16.48 4.42
CA LYS A 84 2.89 15.40 3.65
C LYS A 84 1.99 14.56 4.54
N PHE A 85 0.77 14.28 4.09
CA PHE A 85 -0.13 13.42 4.83
C PHE A 85 0.19 11.93 4.64
N PRO A 86 -0.14 11.09 5.64
CA PRO A 86 -0.06 9.64 5.50
C PRO A 86 -1.12 9.12 4.53
N ASP A 87 -0.85 7.96 3.92
CA ASP A 87 -1.71 7.37 2.88
C ASP A 87 -3.12 7.04 3.39
N ASP A 88 -3.25 6.67 4.67
CA ASP A 88 -4.57 6.39 5.27
C ASP A 88 -5.47 7.63 5.28
N ARG A 89 -4.88 8.81 5.50
CA ARG A 89 -5.62 10.06 5.45
C ARG A 89 -6.10 10.37 4.03
N TRP A 90 -5.33 9.99 3.02
CA TRP A 90 -5.75 10.10 1.64
C TRP A 90 -6.95 9.18 1.34
N LYS A 91 -6.89 7.90 1.72
CA LYS A 91 -8.03 6.97 1.55
C LYS A 91 -9.31 7.53 2.18
N ILE A 92 -9.20 8.16 3.34
CA ILE A 92 -10.32 8.82 4.03
C ILE A 92 -10.85 10.01 3.22
N VAL A 93 -9.97 10.87 2.70
CA VAL A 93 -10.37 12.04 1.89
C VAL A 93 -11.06 11.63 0.58
N GLN A 94 -10.57 10.58 -0.08
CA GLN A 94 -11.21 10.05 -1.29
C GLN A 94 -12.57 9.41 -1.01
N ARG A 95 -12.67 8.66 0.10
CA ARG A 95 -13.92 7.97 0.48
C ARG A 95 -14.98 8.95 1.00
N TYR A 96 -14.56 10.00 1.69
CA TYR A 96 -15.45 10.99 2.30
C TYR A 96 -15.04 12.41 1.87
N PRO A 97 -15.42 12.86 0.66
CA PRO A 97 -15.02 14.18 0.15
C PRO A 97 -15.72 15.35 0.85
N ARG A 98 -16.87 15.13 1.51
CA ARG A 98 -17.56 16.11 2.36
C ARG A 98 -17.91 15.54 3.74
N PRO A 99 -16.99 15.59 4.68
CA PRO A 99 -17.23 15.19 6.05
C PRO A 99 -17.85 16.34 6.84
N GLY A 100 -18.53 15.97 7.91
CA GLY A 100 -19.27 16.89 8.75
C GLY A 100 -18.41 17.95 9.44
N ASN A 101 -19.12 18.80 10.18
CA ASN A 101 -18.62 19.99 10.84
C ASN A 101 -17.42 19.64 11.75
N GLY A 102 -16.24 20.21 11.47
CA GLY A 102 -15.01 19.99 12.25
C GLY A 102 -13.95 19.08 11.59
N TRP A 103 -14.25 18.48 10.43
CA TRP A 103 -13.22 17.84 9.61
C TRP A 103 -12.46 18.89 8.78
N ARG A 104 -11.15 19.00 9.03
CA ARG A 104 -10.25 19.90 8.30
C ARG A 104 -9.23 19.07 7.52
N PRO A 105 -9.57 18.58 6.32
CA PRO A 105 -8.76 17.63 5.56
C PRO A 105 -7.45 18.24 5.07
N HIS A 106 -7.38 19.56 4.99
CA HIS A 106 -6.22 20.34 4.56
C HIS A 106 -5.23 20.67 5.71
N LEU A 107 -5.55 20.36 6.98
CA LEU A 107 -4.69 20.69 8.13
C LEU A 107 -4.13 19.45 8.83
N CYS A 108 -2.83 19.42 9.11
CA CYS A 108 -2.26 18.41 10.02
C CYS A 108 -2.83 18.57 11.44
N GLN A 109 -2.67 17.55 12.27
CA GLN A 109 -3.30 17.53 13.59
C GLN A 109 -2.82 18.67 14.50
N SER A 110 -1.53 19.03 14.42
CA SER A 110 -0.97 20.17 15.16
C SER A 110 -1.51 21.50 14.65
N CYS A 111 -1.50 21.74 13.33
CA CYS A 111 -2.08 22.96 12.75
C CYS A 111 -3.60 23.06 12.97
N LYS A 112 -4.32 21.93 13.02
CA LYS A 112 -5.74 21.89 13.39
C LYS A 112 -5.93 22.33 14.83
N ALA A 113 -5.13 21.82 15.76
CA ALA A 113 -5.21 22.20 17.17
C ALA A 113 -4.90 23.70 17.35
N ALA A 114 -3.87 24.22 16.68
CA ALA A 114 -3.55 25.65 16.70
C ALA A 114 -4.71 26.51 16.18
N ALA A 115 -5.30 26.16 15.03
CA ALA A 115 -6.43 26.89 14.47
C ALA A 115 -7.65 26.91 15.42
N LEU A 116 -7.94 25.79 16.10
CA LEU A 116 -9.02 25.73 17.08
C LEU A 116 -8.73 26.58 18.33
N GLN A 117 -7.47 26.67 18.76
CA GLN A 117 -7.08 27.55 19.87
C GLN A 117 -7.23 29.03 19.48
N GLU A 118 -6.80 29.42 18.28
CA GLU A 118 -6.97 30.78 17.77
C GLU A 118 -8.45 31.17 17.65
N GLU A 119 -9.30 30.27 17.16
CA GLU A 119 -10.75 30.47 17.10
C GLU A 119 -11.35 30.68 18.50
N ALA A 120 -11.00 29.81 19.45
CA ALA A 120 -11.45 29.94 20.85
C ALA A 120 -10.93 31.22 21.53
N GLU A 121 -9.71 31.67 21.20
CA GLU A 121 -9.17 32.94 21.70
C GLU A 121 -9.93 34.15 21.15
N LYS A 122 -10.26 34.15 19.86
CA LYS A 122 -11.07 35.20 19.24
C LYS A 122 -12.46 35.25 19.87
N GLU A 123 -13.13 34.12 20.04
CA GLU A 123 -14.42 34.06 20.73
C GLU A 123 -14.33 34.60 22.16
N ARG A 124 -13.27 34.25 22.91
CA ARG A 124 -13.03 34.82 24.25
C ARG A 124 -12.80 36.33 24.21
N GLN A 125 -12.09 36.85 23.21
CA GLN A 125 -11.84 38.28 23.07
C GLN A 125 -13.12 39.04 22.68
N GLU A 126 -13.92 38.49 21.77
CA GLU A 126 -15.21 39.03 21.36
C GLU A 126 -16.21 39.02 22.52
N ALA A 127 -16.29 37.92 23.28
CA ALA A 127 -17.12 37.85 24.48
C ALA A 127 -16.68 38.88 25.54
N LYS A 128 -15.36 39.05 25.75
CA LYS A 128 -14.82 40.10 26.64
C LYS A 128 -15.13 41.51 26.13
N ALA A 129 -15.06 41.74 24.83
CA ALA A 129 -15.39 43.03 24.22
C ALA A 129 -16.89 43.33 24.38
N HIS A 130 -17.75 42.35 24.10
CA HIS A 130 -19.19 42.46 24.29
C HIS A 130 -19.53 42.73 25.76
N ALA A 131 -18.97 41.96 26.69
CA ALA A 131 -19.17 42.16 28.12
C ALA A 131 -18.68 43.54 28.59
N ARG A 132 -17.59 44.07 28.00
CA ARG A 132 -17.11 45.43 28.30
C ARG A 132 -18.08 46.50 27.80
N VAL A 133 -18.62 46.34 26.60
CA VAL A 133 -19.63 47.23 26.02
C VAL A 133 -20.92 47.20 26.85
N GLU A 134 -21.39 46.02 27.24
CA GLU A 134 -22.57 45.87 28.12
C GLU A 134 -22.33 46.47 29.51
N ALA A 135 -21.16 46.27 30.10
CA ALA A 135 -20.81 46.86 31.39
C ALA A 135 -20.72 48.40 31.32
N GLU A 136 -20.26 48.95 30.19
CA GLU A 136 -20.23 50.39 29.97
C GLU A 136 -21.63 50.97 29.74
N ALA A 137 -22.51 50.25 29.05
CA ALA A 137 -23.92 50.60 28.89
C ALA A 137 -24.72 50.56 30.21
N ASN A 138 -24.36 49.65 31.13
CA ASN A 138 -25.03 49.47 32.42
C ASN A 138 -24.41 50.32 33.56
N LYS A 139 -23.45 51.21 33.27
CA LYS A 139 -22.95 52.15 34.29
C LYS A 139 -24.05 53.18 34.60
N PRO A 140 -24.48 53.32 35.88
CA PRO A 140 -25.43 54.36 36.23
C PRO A 140 -24.80 55.71 35.93
N ARG A 141 -25.45 56.50 35.05
CA ARG A 141 -25.07 57.90 34.83
C ARG A 141 -25.20 58.62 36.16
N GLY A 142 -24.07 59.02 36.73
CA GLY A 142 -23.97 59.50 38.10
C GLY A 142 -25.05 60.53 38.46
N LEU A 143 -25.65 60.32 39.62
CA LEU A 143 -26.38 61.31 40.39
C LEU A 143 -25.48 62.56 40.57
N PHE A 144 -25.59 63.54 39.68
CA PHE A 144 -25.12 64.88 39.96
C PHE A 144 -26.21 65.62 40.72
N GLY A 145 -26.10 65.60 42.05
CA GLY A 145 -26.76 66.59 42.88
C GLY A 145 -26.18 67.97 42.63
N ARG A 146 -27.03 69.00 42.54
CA ARG A 146 -26.70 70.34 43.04
C ARG A 146 -27.89 70.91 43.82
N ARG A 147 -27.54 71.28 45.06
CA ARG A 147 -28.31 72.01 46.06
C ARG A 147 -28.95 73.28 45.50
N ARG A 148 -30.20 73.52 45.85
CA ARG A 148 -30.69 74.79 46.40
C ARG A 148 -31.97 74.56 47.18
#